data_AF-A0A8T5DFV3-F1
#
_entry.id   AF-A0A8T5DFV3-F1
#
_cell.length_a   1.000
_cell.length_b   1.000
_cell.length_c   1.000
_cell.angle_alpha   90.00
_cell.angle_beta   90.00
_cell.angle_gamma   90.00
#
_symmetry.space_group_name_H-M   'P 1'
#
loop_
_entity.id
_entity.type
_entity.pdbx_description
1 polymer ?
#
loop_
_entity_poly.entity_id
_entity_poly.type
_entity_poly.pdbx_seq_one_letter_code
_entity_poly.pdbx_strand_id
1 'polypeptide(L)'
;MMKKFNKLDSTKKKKLVPVYMTLAILVLGGMAMLWFMDDGNSSDHFLSGAIVSDELETATSQEIDPELETSSKTGLGISSGGSSDENSGSTSGSGSSSVTDGNTLNDAKYFDKEVDVEVNLNKAPSFEDFLESEQIDIIFEGYGEKIEINGDWVELSASGDAELRLIDFTGKIGVDNFDISLSGNADKVYLNGISLYSSNDGATEIVLNTVSYSTLSLLNIEFEEIILPSGSGEVKVANKMTYTLEDESSALYYFIGDFSLSKDSGTELIMEGNVQGLSVSGDYLGLDLS
;
A
#
# COMPACT_ATOMS: atom_id res chain seq x y z
N MET A 1 9.77 15.10 -42.38
CA MET A 1 10.51 16.28 -41.88
C MET A 1 11.72 15.78 -41.08
N MET A 2 12.90 15.68 -41.70
CA MET A 2 14.12 15.24 -41.00
C MET A 2 14.73 16.42 -40.24
N LYS A 3 14.75 16.34 -38.89
CA LYS A 3 15.46 17.30 -38.04
C LYS A 3 16.97 17.15 -38.28
N LYS A 4 17.60 18.22 -38.79
CA LYS A 4 19.05 18.32 -38.96
C LYS A 4 19.69 18.36 -37.57
N PHE A 5 20.45 17.33 -37.20
CA PHE A 5 21.30 17.36 -36.03
C PHE A 5 22.41 18.39 -36.23
N ASN A 6 22.45 19.38 -35.33
CA ASN A 6 23.45 20.44 -35.32
C ASN A 6 24.85 19.85 -35.18
N LYS A 7 25.73 20.28 -36.10
CA LYS A 7 27.16 19.97 -36.12
C LYS A 7 27.80 20.62 -34.88
N LEU A 8 27.95 19.84 -33.80
CA LEU A 8 28.67 20.28 -32.61
C LEU A 8 30.15 20.54 -32.94
N ASP A 9 30.60 21.72 -32.56
CA ASP A 9 31.93 22.29 -32.74
C ASP A 9 33.04 21.31 -32.31
N SER A 10 33.92 20.94 -33.25
CA SER A 10 34.91 19.87 -33.07
C SER A 10 36.01 20.22 -32.05
N THR A 11 36.10 21.49 -31.66
CA THR A 11 37.08 21.95 -30.67
C THR A 11 36.71 21.58 -29.23
N LYS A 12 35.41 21.45 -28.90
CA LYS A 12 34.97 21.01 -27.56
C LYS A 12 35.14 19.50 -27.31
N LYS A 13 35.19 18.68 -28.38
CA LYS A 13 35.36 17.22 -28.26
C LYS A 13 36.69 16.82 -27.62
N LYS A 14 37.78 17.55 -27.87
CA LYS A 14 39.11 17.17 -27.35
C LYS A 14 39.25 17.30 -25.82
N LYS A 15 38.46 18.13 -25.16
CA LYS A 15 38.53 18.30 -23.70
C LYS A 15 37.71 17.29 -22.91
N LEU A 16 36.74 16.63 -23.55
CA LEU A 16 35.85 15.69 -22.86
C LEU A 16 36.35 14.24 -22.90
N VAL A 17 37.22 13.88 -23.84
CA VAL A 17 37.82 12.53 -23.94
C VAL A 17 38.46 12.05 -22.62
N PRO A 18 39.30 12.83 -21.91
CA PRO A 18 39.89 12.35 -20.67
C PRO A 18 38.84 12.12 -19.57
N VAL A 19 37.77 12.93 -19.52
CA VAL A 19 36.70 12.78 -18.53
C VAL A 19 35.93 11.48 -18.74
N TYR A 20 35.54 11.18 -19.99
CA TYR A 20 34.86 9.92 -20.31
C TYR A 20 35.75 8.69 -20.06
N MET A 21 37.06 8.80 -20.32
CA MET A 21 37.99 7.71 -20.06
C MET A 21 38.14 7.43 -18.56
N THR A 22 38.22 8.45 -17.72
CA THR A 22 38.24 8.29 -16.25
C THR A 22 36.95 7.66 -15.72
N LEU A 23 35.80 8.10 -16.25
CA LEU A 23 34.49 7.58 -15.84
C LEU A 23 34.32 6.10 -16.23
N ALA A 24 34.79 5.71 -17.42
CA ALA A 24 34.79 4.32 -17.86
C ALA A 24 35.71 3.43 -16.99
N ILE A 25 36.89 3.91 -16.58
CA ILE A 25 37.79 3.18 -15.68
C ILE A 25 37.13 2.98 -14.30
N LEU A 26 36.41 3.99 -13.81
CA LEU A 26 35.74 3.94 -12.51
C LEU A 26 34.59 2.90 -12.50
N VAL A 27 33.79 2.88 -13.57
CA VAL A 27 32.71 1.88 -13.73
C VAL A 27 33.27 0.46 -13.85
N LEU A 28 34.28 0.25 -14.70
CA LEU A 28 34.90 -1.07 -14.87
C LEU A 28 35.61 -1.54 -13.60
N GLY A 29 36.26 -0.63 -12.86
CA GLY A 29 36.87 -0.93 -11.57
C GLY A 29 35.86 -1.31 -10.50
N GLY A 30 34.72 -0.61 -10.45
CA GLY A 30 33.61 -0.94 -9.53
C GLY A 30 33.00 -2.31 -9.80
N MET A 31 32.75 -2.64 -11.08
CA MET A 31 32.27 -3.98 -11.47
C MET A 31 33.27 -5.10 -11.12
N ALA A 32 34.57 -4.87 -11.32
CA ALA A 32 35.58 -5.86 -10.95
C ALA A 32 35.65 -6.06 -9.42
N MET A 33 35.46 -4.99 -8.63
CA MET A 33 35.45 -5.07 -7.17
C MET A 33 34.26 -5.89 -6.65
N LEU A 34 33.07 -5.74 -7.26
CA LEU A 34 31.90 -6.57 -6.92
C LEU A 34 32.15 -8.06 -7.19
N TRP A 35 32.80 -8.40 -8.30
CA TRP A 35 33.18 -9.79 -8.60
C TRP A 35 34.14 -10.38 -7.56
N PHE A 36 35.10 -9.60 -7.05
CA PHE A 36 36.00 -10.08 -6.00
C PHE A 36 35.36 -10.14 -4.60
N MET A 37 34.24 -9.46 -4.38
CA MET A 37 33.50 -9.54 -3.12
C MET A 37 32.56 -10.75 -3.07
N ASP A 38 32.17 -11.31 -4.22
CA ASP A 38 31.24 -12.46 -4.32
C ASP A 38 31.95 -13.83 -4.13
N ASP A 39 33.26 -13.92 -4.37
CA ASP A 39 34.03 -15.18 -4.25
C ASP A 39 34.43 -15.55 -2.81
N GLY A 40 33.92 -14.83 -1.81
CA GLY A 40 34.40 -14.89 -0.43
C GLY A 40 33.67 -15.83 0.54
N ASN A 41 32.61 -16.54 0.14
CA ASN A 41 31.88 -17.40 1.07
C ASN A 41 31.28 -18.66 0.43
N SER A 42 32.14 -19.50 -0.15
CA SER A 42 31.82 -20.91 -0.39
C SER A 42 31.99 -21.71 0.91
N SER A 43 31.00 -21.66 1.79
CA SER A 43 30.86 -22.68 2.85
C SER A 43 29.57 -23.45 2.62
N ASP A 44 29.74 -24.57 1.92
CA ASP A 44 29.04 -25.84 2.02
C ASP A 44 27.54 -25.82 2.34
N HIS A 45 26.78 -26.16 1.29
CA HIS A 45 25.45 -26.73 1.33
C HIS A 45 25.30 -27.81 2.42
N PHE A 46 24.45 -27.54 3.41
CA PHE A 46 23.70 -28.57 4.12
C PHE A 46 22.21 -28.25 3.97
N LEU A 47 21.56 -28.97 3.05
CA LEU A 47 20.13 -29.25 3.14
C LEU A 47 19.92 -30.17 4.34
N SER A 48 19.80 -29.60 5.54
CA SER A 48 19.36 -30.33 6.72
C SER A 48 17.83 -30.28 6.76
N GLY A 49 17.20 -31.39 6.38
CA GLY A 49 15.79 -31.61 6.63
C GLY A 49 15.49 -31.40 8.12
N ALA A 50 14.49 -30.56 8.40
CA ALA A 50 13.93 -30.44 9.73
C ALA A 50 13.18 -31.74 10.05
N ILE A 51 13.82 -32.59 10.85
CA ILE A 51 13.17 -33.66 11.60
C ILE A 51 12.43 -32.97 12.74
N VAL A 52 11.10 -33.01 12.70
CA VAL A 52 10.24 -32.66 13.84
C VAL A 52 10.36 -33.80 14.85
N SER A 53 11.21 -33.61 15.85
CA SER A 53 11.23 -34.44 17.06
C SER A 53 10.11 -33.96 17.98
N ASP A 54 8.99 -34.67 17.92
CA ASP A 54 7.84 -34.53 18.78
C ASP A 54 8.09 -35.41 20.02
N GLU A 55 8.60 -34.81 21.09
CA GLU A 55 8.68 -35.46 22.40
C GLU A 55 8.55 -34.38 23.49
N LEU A 56 7.31 -34.15 23.94
CA LEU A 56 7.09 -33.78 25.33
C LEU A 56 5.76 -34.36 25.83
N GLU A 57 5.89 -35.52 26.49
CA GLU A 57 4.91 -36.02 27.44
C GLU A 57 4.73 -35.01 28.59
N THR A 58 3.49 -34.62 28.89
CA THR A 58 3.07 -34.54 30.29
C THR A 58 1.57 -34.80 30.40
N ALA A 59 1.23 -36.06 30.64
CA ALA A 59 -0.08 -36.48 31.09
C ALA A 59 -0.36 -35.86 32.47
N THR A 60 -1.38 -35.01 32.56
CA THR A 60 -2.05 -34.73 33.84
C THR A 60 -3.51 -35.14 33.68
N SER A 61 -3.82 -36.30 34.24
CA SER A 61 -5.18 -36.77 34.45
C SER A 61 -5.87 -35.87 35.48
N GLN A 62 -6.99 -35.25 35.11
CA GLN A 62 -7.98 -34.86 36.10
C GLN A 62 -9.39 -35.17 35.59
N GLU A 63 -9.88 -36.25 36.15
CA GLU A 63 -11.23 -36.79 36.16
C GLU A 63 -12.17 -35.80 36.88
N ILE A 64 -13.20 -35.28 36.21
CA ILE A 64 -14.37 -34.67 36.85
C ILE A 64 -15.64 -35.08 36.09
N ASP A 65 -16.57 -35.63 36.88
CA ASP A 65 -17.88 -36.21 36.60
C ASP A 65 -18.80 -35.43 35.63
N PRO A 66 -19.66 -36.14 34.86
CA PRO A 66 -20.79 -35.56 34.15
C PRO A 66 -22.07 -35.63 35.00
N GLU A 67 -22.47 -34.51 35.62
CA GLU A 67 -23.82 -34.39 36.18
C GLU A 67 -24.82 -33.79 35.18
N LEU A 68 -25.83 -34.61 34.97
CA LEU A 68 -27.01 -34.52 34.15
C LEU A 68 -28.08 -33.70 34.88
N GLU A 69 -28.48 -32.54 34.36
CA GLU A 69 -29.69 -31.85 34.81
C GLU A 69 -30.54 -31.43 33.60
N THR A 70 -31.51 -32.29 33.31
CA THR A 70 -32.72 -31.99 32.57
C THR A 70 -33.55 -30.94 33.30
N SER A 71 -33.93 -29.82 32.66
CA SER A 71 -35.22 -29.20 33.01
C SER A 71 -35.84 -28.45 31.84
N SER A 72 -37.08 -28.85 31.60
CA SER A 72 -38.09 -28.29 30.71
C SER A 72 -38.47 -26.85 31.04
N LYS A 73 -38.77 -26.02 30.03
CA LYS A 73 -39.94 -25.14 30.15
C LYS A 73 -40.57 -24.76 28.81
N THR A 74 -41.80 -25.25 28.71
CA THR A 74 -42.97 -24.79 27.94
C THR A 74 -43.07 -23.28 27.72
N GLY A 75 -43.53 -22.92 26.51
CA GLY A 75 -43.93 -21.56 26.14
C GLY A 75 -44.72 -21.51 24.82
N LEU A 76 -45.86 -22.20 24.78
CA LEU A 76 -46.93 -21.99 23.79
C LEU A 76 -47.67 -20.67 24.11
N GLY A 77 -47.91 -19.82 23.10
CA GLY A 77 -48.76 -18.63 23.24
C GLY A 77 -48.79 -17.73 21.99
N ILE A 78 -49.63 -18.03 20.99
CA ILE A 78 -50.85 -17.25 20.63
C ILE A 78 -50.51 -15.90 19.94
N SER A 79 -50.62 -15.73 18.62
CA SER A 79 -51.81 -15.59 17.73
C SER A 79 -52.04 -14.13 17.29
N SER A 80 -52.83 -14.01 16.20
CA SER A 80 -53.29 -12.83 15.48
C SER A 80 -52.28 -12.29 14.46
N GLY A 81 -52.52 -12.28 13.15
CA GLY A 81 -53.79 -12.22 12.42
C GLY A 81 -54.15 -10.76 12.16
N GLY A 82 -53.68 -10.22 11.03
CA GLY A 82 -53.96 -8.85 10.59
C GLY A 82 -53.71 -8.74 9.09
N SER A 83 -54.78 -8.92 8.33
CA SER A 83 -54.86 -8.79 6.88
C SER A 83 -54.82 -7.32 6.44
N SER A 84 -54.29 -7.11 5.22
CA SER A 84 -54.79 -6.21 4.17
C SER A 84 -55.05 -4.74 4.51
N ASP A 85 -54.34 -3.81 3.86
CA ASP A 85 -54.93 -3.06 2.73
C ASP A 85 -53.94 -2.04 2.13
N GLU A 86 -53.90 -2.09 0.81
CA GLU A 86 -53.72 -1.02 -0.18
C GLU A 86 -53.48 0.40 0.34
N ASN A 87 -52.37 1.02 -0.09
CA ASN A 87 -52.44 2.39 -0.58
C ASN A 87 -51.32 2.70 -1.60
N SER A 88 -51.69 2.57 -2.88
CA SER A 88 -50.95 3.11 -4.01
C SER A 88 -51.30 4.60 -4.16
N GLY A 89 -50.38 5.47 -3.76
CA GLY A 89 -50.47 6.91 -3.95
C GLY A 89 -49.21 7.47 -4.61
N SER A 90 -49.05 7.25 -5.91
CA SER A 90 -48.02 7.91 -6.72
C SER A 90 -48.31 9.41 -6.81
N THR A 91 -47.56 10.21 -6.05
CA THR A 91 -47.59 11.66 -6.19
C THR A 91 -46.32 12.10 -6.93
N SER A 92 -46.46 12.25 -8.24
CA SER A 92 -45.46 12.85 -9.12
C SER A 92 -45.34 14.34 -8.82
N GLY A 93 -44.49 14.68 -7.84
CA GLY A 93 -44.02 16.03 -7.57
C GLY A 93 -42.68 16.25 -8.25
N SER A 94 -42.71 16.60 -9.54
CA SER A 94 -41.55 17.06 -10.29
C SER A 94 -41.18 18.47 -9.83
N GLY A 95 -40.35 18.53 -8.80
CA GLY A 95 -39.69 19.73 -8.30
C GLY A 95 -38.19 19.52 -8.40
N SER A 96 -37.67 19.50 -9.63
CA SER A 96 -36.23 19.56 -9.92
C SER A 96 -35.71 20.94 -9.53
N SER A 97 -35.47 21.13 -8.23
CA SER A 97 -34.53 22.13 -7.75
C SER A 97 -33.15 21.56 -7.98
N SER A 98 -32.60 21.82 -9.17
CA SER A 98 -31.16 21.71 -9.40
C SER A 98 -30.48 22.79 -8.55
N VAL A 99 -30.29 22.48 -7.27
CA VAL A 99 -29.23 23.12 -6.50
C VAL A 99 -27.96 22.74 -7.23
N THR A 100 -27.46 23.73 -7.95
CA THR A 100 -26.19 23.67 -8.62
C THR A 100 -25.16 23.82 -7.51
N ASP A 101 -24.90 22.74 -6.78
CA ASP A 101 -23.68 22.60 -5.97
C ASP A 101 -22.53 22.39 -6.96
N GLY A 102 -22.29 23.41 -7.78
CA GLY A 102 -21.00 23.66 -8.38
C GLY A 102 -20.09 24.19 -7.28
N ASN A 103 -19.80 23.34 -6.29
CA ASN A 103 -18.62 23.52 -5.47
C ASN A 103 -17.45 23.11 -6.38
N THR A 104 -17.05 24.05 -7.23
CA THR A 104 -15.85 23.95 -8.04
C THR A 104 -14.67 23.84 -7.09
N LEU A 105 -14.29 22.61 -6.74
CA LEU A 105 -12.99 22.22 -6.16
C LEU A 105 -11.80 22.55 -7.08
N ASN A 106 -11.98 23.37 -8.12
CA ASN A 106 -11.01 23.67 -9.17
C ASN A 106 -10.06 24.83 -8.84
N ASP A 107 -10.11 25.38 -7.63
CA ASP A 107 -9.17 26.42 -7.18
C ASP A 107 -8.21 25.87 -6.10
N ALA A 108 -7.86 24.58 -6.20
CA ALA A 108 -6.72 24.03 -5.48
C ALA A 108 -5.47 24.85 -5.85
N LYS A 109 -4.97 25.62 -4.88
CA LYS A 109 -3.76 26.42 -5.06
C LYS A 109 -2.55 25.50 -4.96
N TYR A 110 -2.02 25.13 -6.11
CA TYR A 110 -0.71 24.50 -6.21
C TYR A 110 0.38 25.51 -5.87
N PHE A 111 1.36 25.08 -5.08
CA PHE A 111 2.59 25.82 -4.86
C PHE A 111 3.63 25.35 -5.90
N ASP A 112 4.38 26.29 -6.47
CA ASP A 112 5.51 25.96 -7.38
C ASP A 112 6.66 25.24 -6.64
N LYS A 113 6.58 25.11 -5.32
CA LYS A 113 7.60 24.49 -4.47
C LYS A 113 7.01 23.31 -3.74
N GLU A 114 7.77 22.23 -3.74
CA GLU A 114 7.56 21.08 -2.86
C GLU A 114 7.84 21.46 -1.41
N VAL A 115 7.05 20.86 -0.52
CA VAL A 115 7.18 21.02 0.93
C VAL A 115 7.16 19.65 1.58
N ASP A 116 8.15 19.40 2.44
CA ASP A 116 8.18 18.19 3.27
C ASP A 116 6.95 18.14 4.19
N VAL A 117 6.26 17.02 4.18
CA VAL A 117 5.10 16.73 5.02
C VAL A 117 5.25 15.37 5.69
N GLU A 118 4.80 15.30 6.94
CA GLU A 118 4.58 14.05 7.66
C GLU A 118 3.13 14.06 8.13
N VAL A 119 2.36 13.05 7.73
CA VAL A 119 0.96 12.86 8.13
C VAL A 119 0.86 11.61 8.97
N ASN A 120 0.30 11.72 10.17
CA ASN A 120 -0.06 10.58 11.01
C ASN A 120 -1.57 10.65 11.29
N LEU A 121 -2.30 9.60 10.92
CA LEU A 121 -3.76 9.52 11.06
C LEU A 121 -4.20 8.20 11.68
N ASN A 122 -5.24 8.25 12.51
CA ASN A 122 -5.83 7.07 13.13
C ASN A 122 -6.90 6.36 12.26
N LYS A 123 -6.87 6.59 10.94
CA LYS A 123 -7.87 6.09 9.98
C LYS A 123 -7.20 5.62 8.71
N ALA A 124 -7.67 4.49 8.20
CA ALA A 124 -7.24 3.93 6.92
C ALA A 124 -7.93 4.70 5.76
N PRO A 125 -7.18 5.11 4.73
CA PRO A 125 -7.76 5.73 3.56
C PRO A 125 -8.45 4.70 2.65
N SER A 126 -9.19 5.20 1.67
CA SER A 126 -9.77 4.38 0.60
C SER A 126 -9.48 5.06 -0.73
N PHE A 127 -8.79 4.37 -1.63
CA PHE A 127 -8.41 4.87 -2.95
C PHE A 127 -8.21 3.74 -3.95
N GLU A 128 -8.39 4.04 -5.23
CA GLU A 128 -8.03 3.17 -6.35
C GLU A 128 -7.29 4.02 -7.37
N ASP A 129 -6.04 3.67 -7.65
CA ASP A 129 -5.20 4.43 -8.58
C ASP A 129 -4.20 3.54 -9.32
N PHE A 130 -3.62 4.07 -10.39
CA PHE A 130 -2.47 3.50 -11.06
C PHE A 130 -1.20 4.14 -10.48
N LEU A 131 -0.30 3.35 -9.92
CA LEU A 131 0.94 3.85 -9.34
C LEU A 131 2.18 3.13 -9.84
N GLU A 132 3.31 3.82 -9.70
CA GLU A 132 4.66 3.28 -9.77
C GLU A 132 5.24 3.34 -8.36
N SER A 133 5.86 2.26 -7.87
CA SER A 133 6.45 2.18 -6.54
C SER A 133 7.76 1.42 -6.59
N GLU A 134 8.77 1.90 -5.87
CA GLU A 134 10.05 1.20 -5.73
C GLU A 134 9.89 -0.12 -4.97
N GLN A 135 9.06 -0.14 -3.93
CA GLN A 135 8.82 -1.32 -3.12
C GLN A 135 7.43 -1.29 -2.52
N ILE A 136 6.74 -2.43 -2.61
CA ILE A 136 5.48 -2.69 -1.91
C ILE A 136 5.71 -3.86 -0.96
N ASP A 137 5.47 -3.66 0.33
CA ASP A 137 5.42 -4.70 1.34
C ASP A 137 3.99 -4.87 1.84
N ILE A 138 3.48 -6.10 1.84
CA ILE A 138 2.16 -6.45 2.35
C ILE A 138 2.32 -7.60 3.34
N ILE A 139 1.79 -7.43 4.54
CA ILE A 139 1.67 -8.49 5.55
C ILE A 139 0.19 -8.87 5.63
N PHE A 140 -0.15 -10.10 5.24
CA PHE A 140 -1.55 -10.55 5.18
C PHE A 140 -2.10 -10.98 6.54
N GLU A 141 -3.42 -10.80 6.74
CA GLU A 141 -4.12 -11.32 7.92
C GLU A 141 -4.65 -12.73 7.68
N GLY A 142 -3.91 -13.75 8.13
CA GLY A 142 -4.47 -15.09 8.28
C GLY A 142 -4.13 -16.08 7.17
N TYR A 143 -5.16 -16.81 6.72
CA TYR A 143 -5.01 -18.09 6.03
C TYR A 143 -5.89 -18.18 4.78
N GLY A 144 -5.32 -18.65 3.67
CA GLY A 144 -6.07 -19.08 2.50
C GLY A 144 -6.31 -17.98 1.45
N GLU A 145 -5.67 -16.82 1.60
CA GLU A 145 -5.59 -15.82 0.54
C GLU A 145 -4.87 -16.42 -0.67
N LYS A 146 -5.32 -16.01 -1.85
CA LYS A 146 -4.79 -16.49 -3.13
C LYS A 146 -4.21 -15.33 -3.91
N ILE A 147 -2.96 -15.51 -4.31
CA ILE A 147 -2.22 -14.57 -5.13
C ILE A 147 -2.03 -15.22 -6.49
N GLU A 148 -2.36 -14.53 -7.56
CA GLU A 148 -2.05 -14.99 -8.92
C GLU A 148 -0.75 -14.33 -9.37
N ILE A 149 0.25 -15.16 -9.70
CA ILE A 149 1.59 -14.74 -10.13
C ILE A 149 1.85 -15.35 -11.50
N ASN A 150 1.98 -14.53 -12.54
CA ASN A 150 2.10 -14.98 -13.93
C ASN A 150 1.01 -15.98 -14.36
N GLY A 151 -0.21 -15.84 -13.83
CA GLY A 151 -1.32 -16.74 -14.12
C GLY A 151 -1.40 -18.00 -13.23
N ASP A 152 -0.39 -18.25 -12.38
CA ASP A 152 -0.38 -19.36 -11.44
C ASP A 152 -0.87 -18.92 -10.06
N TRP A 153 -1.78 -19.70 -9.47
CA TRP A 153 -2.29 -19.42 -8.13
C TRP A 153 -1.33 -19.92 -7.05
N VAL A 154 -0.90 -19.01 -6.19
CA VAL A 154 -0.15 -19.29 -4.96
C VAL A 154 -1.10 -19.08 -3.78
N GLU A 155 -1.31 -20.14 -3.00
CA GLU A 155 -2.10 -20.10 -1.78
C GLU A 155 -1.18 -19.82 -0.59
N LEU A 156 -1.54 -18.82 0.21
CA LEU A 156 -0.78 -18.49 1.41
C LEU A 156 -1.00 -19.57 2.49
N SER A 157 0.09 -20.17 2.94
CA SER A 157 0.05 -21.32 3.84
C SER A 157 -0.51 -20.96 5.21
N ALA A 158 -1.31 -21.86 5.78
CA ALA A 158 -2.07 -21.63 7.00
C ALA A 158 -1.26 -21.61 8.32
N SER A 159 0.02 -21.23 8.32
CA SER A 159 0.89 -21.37 9.51
C SER A 159 1.57 -20.10 10.00
N GLY A 160 1.13 -18.92 9.55
CA GLY A 160 1.61 -17.64 10.09
C GLY A 160 1.32 -16.49 9.14
N ASP A 161 1.76 -15.29 9.54
CA ASP A 161 1.69 -14.10 8.71
C ASP A 161 2.50 -14.32 7.44
N ALA A 162 1.90 -14.01 6.29
CA ALA A 162 2.57 -14.07 5.00
C ALA A 162 3.00 -12.66 4.58
N GLU A 163 4.26 -12.52 4.20
CA GLU A 163 4.86 -11.27 3.72
C GLU A 163 5.07 -11.36 2.21
N LEU A 164 4.36 -10.54 1.45
CA LEU A 164 4.63 -10.32 0.03
C LEU A 164 5.42 -9.02 -0.13
N ARG A 165 6.58 -9.12 -0.79
CA ARG A 165 7.38 -7.96 -1.20
C ARG A 165 7.48 -7.91 -2.73
N LEU A 166 7.08 -6.79 -3.31
CA LEU A 166 7.21 -6.48 -4.73
C LEU A 166 8.26 -5.37 -4.88
N ILE A 167 9.17 -5.52 -5.85
CA ILE A 167 10.20 -4.52 -6.17
C ILE A 167 9.95 -3.97 -7.56
N ASP A 168 10.06 -2.64 -7.71
CA ASP A 168 9.80 -1.89 -8.94
C ASP A 168 8.41 -2.23 -9.52
N PHE A 169 7.37 -2.00 -8.72
CA PHE A 169 6.00 -2.28 -9.11
C PHE A 169 5.40 -1.17 -9.99
N THR A 170 4.65 -1.57 -11.00
CA THR A 170 3.84 -0.67 -11.83
C THR A 170 2.49 -1.31 -12.11
N GLY A 171 1.41 -0.65 -11.71
CA GLY A 171 0.07 -1.18 -11.92
C GLY A 171 -1.00 -0.46 -11.13
N LYS A 172 -2.17 -1.09 -11.08
CA LYS A 172 -3.30 -0.61 -10.30
C LYS A 172 -3.24 -1.16 -8.89
N ILE A 173 -3.49 -0.29 -7.92
CA ILE A 173 -3.71 -0.64 -6.53
C ILE A 173 -5.08 -0.10 -6.12
N GLY A 174 -5.80 -0.87 -5.31
CA GLY A 174 -7.01 -0.42 -4.63
C GLY A 174 -6.89 -0.75 -3.16
N VAL A 175 -6.93 0.28 -2.32
CA VAL A 175 -6.98 0.15 -0.87
C VAL A 175 -8.38 0.54 -0.42
N ASP A 176 -9.05 -0.33 0.32
CA ASP A 176 -10.32 -0.02 0.97
C ASP A 176 -10.26 -0.49 2.43
N ASN A 177 -10.00 0.45 3.34
CA ASN A 177 -9.69 0.15 4.74
C ASN A 177 -8.48 -0.79 4.87
N PHE A 178 -8.69 -2.05 5.26
CA PHE A 178 -7.66 -3.07 5.43
C PHE A 178 -7.78 -4.21 4.41
N ASP A 179 -8.51 -3.97 3.32
CA ASP A 179 -8.53 -4.83 2.16
C ASP A 179 -7.72 -4.17 1.04
N ILE A 180 -6.88 -4.95 0.38
CA ILE A 180 -6.07 -4.52 -0.77
C ILE A 180 -6.41 -5.35 -2.00
N SER A 181 -6.50 -4.67 -3.13
CA SER A 181 -6.48 -5.26 -4.46
C SER A 181 -5.29 -4.71 -5.23
N LEU A 182 -4.67 -5.53 -6.06
CA LEU A 182 -3.50 -5.12 -6.82
C LEU A 182 -3.45 -5.89 -8.14
N SER A 183 -3.15 -5.19 -9.23
CA SER A 183 -2.97 -5.79 -10.56
C SER A 183 -1.91 -5.02 -11.33
N GLY A 184 -0.80 -5.66 -11.66
CA GLY A 184 0.31 -4.99 -12.32
C GLY A 184 1.50 -5.89 -12.57
N ASN A 185 2.65 -5.27 -12.76
CA ASN A 185 3.91 -5.97 -12.97
C ASN A 185 4.95 -5.52 -11.93
N ALA A 186 5.80 -6.43 -11.49
CA ALA A 186 6.95 -6.15 -10.62
C ALA A 186 8.22 -6.79 -11.19
N ASP A 187 9.38 -6.17 -11.00
CA ASP A 187 10.66 -6.73 -11.45
C ASP A 187 11.07 -7.95 -10.61
N LYS A 188 10.80 -7.91 -9.30
CA LYS A 188 11.04 -9.02 -8.37
C LYS A 188 9.89 -9.22 -7.41
N VAL A 189 9.67 -10.48 -7.05
CA VAL A 189 8.57 -10.90 -6.19
C VAL A 189 9.12 -11.86 -5.15
N TYR A 190 8.96 -11.49 -3.88
CA TYR A 190 9.35 -12.30 -2.74
C TYR A 190 8.11 -12.65 -1.92
N LEU A 191 8.02 -13.91 -1.52
CA LEU A 191 7.01 -14.38 -0.58
C LEU A 191 7.72 -15.00 0.62
N ASN A 192 7.51 -14.45 1.82
CA ASN A 192 8.18 -14.85 3.05
C ASN A 192 9.72 -14.86 2.89
N GLY A 193 10.26 -13.84 2.23
CA GLY A 193 11.69 -13.72 1.92
C GLY A 193 12.21 -14.66 0.82
N ILE A 194 11.39 -15.57 0.31
CA ILE A 194 11.75 -16.46 -0.80
C ILE A 194 11.46 -15.74 -2.12
N SER A 195 12.49 -15.52 -2.93
CA SER A 195 12.33 -15.02 -4.29
C SER A 195 11.58 -16.06 -5.12
N LEU A 196 10.35 -15.74 -5.53
CA LEU A 196 9.57 -16.59 -6.43
C LEU A 196 10.01 -16.37 -7.88
N TYR A 197 10.29 -15.12 -8.22
CA TYR A 197 10.73 -14.69 -9.54
C TYR A 197 11.77 -13.59 -9.39
N SER A 198 12.92 -13.77 -10.03
CA SER A 198 13.95 -12.75 -10.20
C SER A 198 14.18 -12.62 -11.69
N SER A 199 13.66 -11.55 -12.28
CA SER A 199 13.66 -11.43 -13.73
C SER A 199 15.06 -11.12 -14.25
N ASN A 200 15.70 -12.13 -14.86
CA ASN A 200 16.62 -11.87 -15.96
C ASN A 200 15.87 -11.71 -17.31
N ASP A 201 14.56 -12.05 -17.36
CA ASP A 201 13.79 -12.22 -18.60
C ASP A 201 12.47 -11.40 -18.69
N GLY A 202 12.22 -10.44 -17.80
CA GLY A 202 11.09 -9.50 -17.89
C GLY A 202 10.19 -9.44 -16.65
N ALA A 203 9.34 -8.41 -16.59
CA ALA A 203 8.49 -8.11 -15.44
C ALA A 203 7.49 -9.25 -15.14
N THR A 204 7.26 -9.51 -13.85
CA THR A 204 6.36 -10.55 -13.32
C THR A 204 4.97 -9.97 -13.10
N GLU A 205 3.95 -10.55 -13.72
CA GLU A 205 2.56 -10.15 -13.53
C GLU A 205 2.06 -10.62 -12.15
N ILE A 206 1.42 -9.72 -11.40
CA ILE A 206 0.84 -9.98 -10.09
C ILE A 206 -0.61 -9.53 -10.09
N VAL A 207 -1.49 -10.41 -9.60
CA VAL A 207 -2.90 -10.10 -9.36
C VAL A 207 -3.31 -10.59 -7.97
N LEU A 208 -3.82 -9.66 -7.17
CA LEU A 208 -4.42 -9.86 -5.86
C LEU A 208 -5.86 -9.38 -5.92
N ASN A 209 -6.81 -10.31 -5.76
CA ASN A 209 -8.23 -9.99 -5.70
C ASN A 209 -8.63 -9.81 -4.24
N THR A 210 -8.84 -8.56 -3.82
CA THR A 210 -9.34 -8.14 -2.49
C THR A 210 -8.97 -9.10 -1.36
N VAL A 211 -7.80 -8.86 -0.78
CA VAL A 211 -7.25 -9.65 0.33
C VAL A 211 -7.06 -8.75 1.55
N SER A 212 -7.30 -9.30 2.74
CA SER A 212 -7.12 -8.55 3.99
C SER A 212 -5.65 -8.53 4.41
N TYR A 213 -5.19 -7.41 4.96
CA TYR A 213 -3.80 -7.21 5.39
C TYR A 213 -3.72 -6.51 6.75
N SER A 214 -2.65 -6.80 7.49
CA SER A 214 -2.35 -6.16 8.77
C SER A 214 -1.46 -4.94 8.58
N THR A 215 -0.53 -5.02 7.62
CA THR A 215 0.40 -3.94 7.28
C THR A 215 0.57 -3.81 5.77
N LEU A 216 0.56 -2.57 5.29
CA LEU A 216 0.86 -2.17 3.92
C LEU A 216 1.90 -1.07 3.96
N SER A 217 3.02 -1.26 3.27
CA SER A 217 4.04 -0.22 3.08
C SER A 217 4.28 -0.04 1.58
N LEU A 218 4.24 1.20 1.13
CA LEU A 218 4.54 1.60 -0.24
C LEU A 218 5.69 2.61 -0.18
N LEU A 219 6.80 2.29 -0.84
CA LEU A 219 7.99 3.12 -0.88
C LEU A 219 8.00 3.95 -2.16
N ASN A 220 8.31 5.24 -2.03
CA ASN A 220 8.50 6.17 -3.13
C ASN A 220 7.37 6.12 -4.18
N ILE A 221 6.15 6.40 -3.74
CA ILE A 221 4.96 6.50 -4.59
C ILE A 221 4.66 7.94 -4.97
N GLU A 222 3.96 8.11 -6.08
CA GLU A 222 3.46 9.40 -6.55
C GLU A 222 1.92 9.37 -6.63
N PHE A 223 1.27 10.38 -6.05
CA PHE A 223 -0.17 10.64 -6.20
C PHE A 223 -0.40 12.06 -6.69
N GLU A 224 -1.19 12.23 -7.75
CA GLU A 224 -1.63 13.57 -8.17
C GLU A 224 -2.52 14.21 -7.09
N GLU A 225 -3.43 13.43 -6.51
CA GLU A 225 -4.28 13.82 -5.40
C GLU A 225 -4.58 12.59 -4.54
N ILE A 226 -4.43 12.71 -3.21
CA ILE A 226 -4.93 11.71 -2.26
C ILE A 226 -5.81 12.39 -1.23
N ILE A 227 -7.05 11.90 -1.13
CA ILE A 227 -8.03 12.35 -0.14
C ILE A 227 -7.94 11.44 1.07
N LEU A 228 -7.58 12.03 2.20
CA LEU A 228 -7.49 11.34 3.48
C LEU A 228 -8.85 11.43 4.20
N PRO A 229 -9.27 10.33 4.85
CA PRO A 229 -10.54 10.27 5.54
C PRO A 229 -10.56 11.23 6.74
N SER A 230 -11.76 11.62 7.16
CA SER A 230 -11.93 12.32 8.45
C SER A 230 -11.43 11.45 9.59
N GLY A 231 -10.48 11.98 10.36
CA GLY A 231 -9.82 11.26 11.43
C GLY A 231 -9.13 12.19 12.42
N SER A 232 -8.50 11.60 13.43
CA SER A 232 -7.67 12.33 14.38
C SER A 232 -6.20 11.97 14.18
N GLY A 233 -5.32 12.93 14.42
CA GLY A 233 -3.89 12.73 14.21
C GLY A 233 -3.14 14.05 14.10
N GLU A 234 -2.05 14.05 13.34
CA GLU A 234 -1.22 15.23 13.13
C GLU A 234 -0.68 15.34 11.71
N VAL A 235 -0.53 16.57 11.24
CA VAL A 235 0.18 16.92 10.00
C VAL A 235 1.32 17.86 10.36
N LYS A 236 2.56 17.46 10.09
CA LYS A 236 3.75 18.29 10.25
C LYS A 236 4.20 18.79 8.90
N VAL A 237 4.55 20.07 8.81
CA VAL A 237 4.99 20.72 7.57
C VAL A 237 6.37 21.35 7.78
N ALA A 238 7.34 20.89 7.00
CA ALA A 238 8.73 21.37 6.95
C ALA A 238 9.40 21.54 8.32
N ASN A 239 9.04 20.71 9.31
CA ASN A 239 9.47 20.82 10.72
C ASN A 239 9.21 22.18 11.40
N LYS A 240 8.39 23.04 10.79
CA LYS A 240 8.10 24.40 11.26
C LYS A 240 6.73 24.52 11.89
N MET A 241 5.79 23.69 11.47
CA MET A 241 4.40 23.75 11.86
C MET A 241 3.88 22.33 12.07
N THR A 242 3.12 22.15 13.15
CA THR A 242 2.39 20.93 13.45
C THR A 242 0.93 21.31 13.61
N TYR A 243 0.08 20.68 12.82
CA TYR A 243 -1.36 20.84 12.86
C TYR A 243 -1.98 19.57 13.45
N THR A 244 -2.80 19.71 14.48
CA THR A 244 -3.52 18.58 15.09
C THR A 244 -4.87 18.46 14.42
N LEU A 245 -5.21 17.27 13.95
CA LEU A 245 -6.50 16.96 13.33
C LEU A 245 -7.46 16.40 14.38
N GLU A 246 -8.66 16.97 14.45
CA GLU A 246 -9.74 16.53 15.36
C GLU A 246 -11.01 16.14 14.57
N ASP A 247 -11.01 14.93 13.97
CA ASP A 247 -12.09 14.43 13.10
C ASP A 247 -12.25 15.26 11.81
N GLU A 248 -11.10 15.68 11.27
CA GLU A 248 -10.99 16.53 10.10
C GLU A 248 -10.50 15.71 8.91
N SER A 249 -11.01 16.03 7.71
CA SER A 249 -10.49 15.46 6.47
C SER A 249 -9.34 16.31 5.95
N SER A 250 -8.44 15.69 5.18
CA SER A 250 -7.35 16.39 4.53
C SER A 250 -7.12 15.86 3.13
N ALA A 251 -6.53 16.66 2.26
CA ALA A 251 -6.11 16.23 0.93
C ALA A 251 -4.66 16.68 0.67
N LEU A 252 -3.87 15.79 0.09
CA LEU A 252 -2.51 16.06 -0.37
C LEU A 252 -2.51 16.11 -1.89
N TYR A 253 -1.83 17.11 -2.46
CA TYR A 253 -1.73 17.32 -3.90
C TYR A 253 -0.28 17.17 -4.37
N TYR A 254 -0.07 16.39 -5.43
CA TYR A 254 1.24 16.00 -5.95
C TYR A 254 2.14 15.46 -4.83
N PHE A 255 1.67 14.43 -4.15
CA PHE A 255 2.42 13.76 -3.11
C PHE A 255 3.47 12.84 -3.73
N ILE A 256 4.71 12.95 -3.28
CA ILE A 256 5.80 12.01 -3.61
C ILE A 256 6.47 11.59 -2.30
N GLY A 257 6.43 10.31 -1.97
CA GLY A 257 7.06 9.79 -0.76
C GLY A 257 6.58 8.41 -0.36
N ASP A 258 6.61 8.15 0.94
CA ASP A 258 6.36 6.85 1.53
C ASP A 258 4.98 6.83 2.20
N PHE A 259 4.33 5.68 2.14
CA PHE A 259 3.02 5.42 2.73
C PHE A 259 3.08 4.14 3.53
N SER A 260 2.65 4.18 4.78
CA SER A 260 2.57 3.00 5.65
C SER A 260 1.22 2.99 6.36
N LEU A 261 0.52 1.87 6.30
CA LEU A 261 -0.70 1.63 7.05
C LEU A 261 -0.55 0.35 7.88
N SER A 262 -0.81 0.44 9.17
CA SER A 262 -0.78 -0.72 10.08
C SER A 262 -2.02 -0.79 10.95
N LYS A 263 -2.54 -2.01 11.16
CA LYS A 263 -3.66 -2.29 12.07
C LYS A 263 -3.21 -2.58 13.50
N ASP A 264 -1.98 -3.06 13.68
CA ASP A 264 -1.51 -3.69 14.92
C ASP A 264 -1.48 -2.73 16.13
N SER A 265 -1.32 -1.43 15.90
CA SER A 265 -1.30 -0.37 16.92
C SER A 265 -2.63 0.41 17.05
N GLY A 266 -3.69 -0.02 16.38
CA GLY A 266 -5.00 0.67 16.40
C GLY A 266 -5.22 1.61 15.22
N THR A 267 -5.03 1.10 14.00
CA THR A 267 -5.07 1.82 12.72
C THR A 267 -4.19 3.06 12.72
N GLU A 268 -3.00 2.93 12.17
CA GLU A 268 -2.06 4.03 12.02
C GLU A 268 -1.67 4.17 10.55
N LEU A 269 -2.09 5.28 9.94
CA LEU A 269 -1.60 5.73 8.65
C LEU A 269 -0.46 6.70 8.89
N ILE A 270 0.69 6.44 8.29
CA ILE A 270 1.85 7.34 8.25
C ILE A 270 2.17 7.62 6.78
N MET A 271 2.29 8.88 6.42
CA MET A 271 2.80 9.32 5.13
C MET A 271 3.94 10.29 5.34
N GLU A 272 5.07 10.06 4.70
CA GLU A 272 6.26 10.90 4.78
C GLU A 272 6.74 11.23 3.37
N GLY A 273 6.81 12.51 3.01
CA GLY A 273 7.15 12.87 1.64
C GLY A 273 7.11 14.36 1.36
N ASN A 274 7.01 14.69 0.08
CA ASN A 274 6.88 16.04 -0.43
C ASN A 274 5.49 16.25 -1.05
N VAL A 275 4.92 17.44 -0.87
CA VAL A 275 3.65 17.83 -1.51
C VAL A 275 3.77 19.20 -2.16
N GLN A 276 2.94 19.47 -3.16
CA GLN A 276 2.77 20.81 -3.74
C GLN A 276 1.47 21.47 -3.29
N GLY A 277 0.66 20.80 -2.47
CA GLY A 277 -0.54 21.37 -1.86
C GLY A 277 -1.05 20.52 -0.70
N LEU A 278 -1.60 21.20 0.31
CA LEU A 278 -2.27 20.60 1.46
C LEU A 278 -3.57 21.36 1.73
N SER A 279 -4.67 20.62 1.83
CA SER A 279 -5.97 21.14 2.26
C SER A 279 -6.41 20.40 3.52
N VAL A 280 -6.93 21.12 4.51
CA VAL A 280 -7.47 20.55 5.75
C VAL A 280 -8.86 21.13 5.98
N SER A 281 -9.87 20.28 6.18
CA SER A 281 -11.27 20.69 6.33
C SER A 281 -11.80 21.58 5.20
N GLY A 282 -11.20 21.51 4.01
CA GLY A 282 -11.51 22.36 2.86
C GLY A 282 -10.87 23.76 2.90
N ASP A 283 -10.22 24.13 4.00
CA ASP A 283 -9.40 25.33 4.09
C ASP A 283 -8.00 25.04 3.52
N TYR A 284 -7.62 25.80 2.51
CA TYR A 284 -6.30 25.69 1.89
C TYR A 284 -5.26 26.32 2.80
N LEU A 285 -4.27 25.51 3.20
CA LEU A 285 -3.11 26.05 3.87
C LEU A 285 -2.16 26.65 2.83
N GLY A 286 -2.17 27.98 2.73
CA GLY A 286 -1.18 28.76 1.97
C GLY A 286 0.22 28.58 2.54
N LEU A 287 1.00 27.62 2.06
CA LEU A 287 2.38 27.39 2.52
C LEU A 287 3.35 28.38 1.84
N ASP A 288 3.33 29.65 2.26
CA ASP A 288 4.39 30.61 1.90
C ASP A 288 5.59 30.44 2.86
N LEU A 289 6.33 29.36 2.65
CA LEU A 289 7.58 29.09 3.37
C LEU A 289 8.73 29.82 2.65
N SER A 290 8.89 31.10 2.97
CA SER A 290 10.06 31.90 2.56
C SER A 290 11.26 31.76 3.50
#